data_AF-A0A961TW18-F1
#
_entry.id   AF-A0A961TW18-F1
#
_cell.length_a   1.000
_cell.length_b   1.000
_cell.length_c   1.000
_cell.angle_alpha   90.00
_cell.angle_beta   90.00
_cell.angle_gamma   90.00
#
_symmetry.space_group_name_H-M   'P 1'
#
loop_
_entity.id
_entity.type
_entity.pdbx_description
1 polymer ?
#
loop_
_entity_poly.entity_id
_entity_poly.type
_entity_poly.pdbx_seq_one_letter_code
_entity_poly.pdbx_strand_id
1 'polypeptide(L)'
;VRPVCINASRWDCTLEPIDGDDNRFAVRLGLRLVKGLGKAEAARLVSCREEDPLVSVDDLWRRAGIPAAALVELAEADAFRPSLGLARREALWAIKALRDEPLPLFAAAANREAGVVPEQSEPEVYLKPMEAGREVVEDYGHVGLSLRRHPVSFLRSDLARQRFVTCAEAVALRDGRWVNVAGLVLVRQRPGSAKGVMFITLEDETSVANLVVWSKVFEKYRRTVLGSGMLGVKGRVQREGEVVHIVARELIDLSSELASVGSRVGEFPLPHGRGDGFHHGSPAPDPRGIARPRDMADPYGHIDEIKVKTRDFR
;
A
#
# COMPACT_ATOMS: atom_id res chain seq x y z
N VAL A 1 -12.58 -0.28 -1.04
CA VAL A 1 -12.14 0.56 0.10
C VAL A 1 -11.23 1.65 -0.45
N ARG A 2 -11.30 2.87 0.07
CA ARG A 2 -10.48 4.02 -0.34
C ARG A 2 -9.68 4.55 0.87
N PRO A 3 -8.41 4.96 0.69
CA PRO A 3 -7.50 5.34 1.78
C PRO A 3 -7.95 6.62 2.51
N VAL A 4 -7.27 6.96 3.61
CA VAL A 4 -7.44 8.29 4.23
C VAL A 4 -7.01 9.36 3.22
N CYS A 5 -7.74 10.48 3.15
CA CYS A 5 -7.48 11.56 2.22
C CYS A 5 -7.80 12.92 2.85
N ILE A 6 -6.86 13.86 2.76
CA ILE A 6 -7.03 15.22 3.30
C ILE A 6 -8.13 16.04 2.62
N ASN A 7 -8.64 15.64 1.45
CA ASN A 7 -9.76 16.32 0.78
C ASN A 7 -11.08 15.55 0.84
N ALA A 8 -11.05 14.23 1.08
CA ALA A 8 -12.27 13.40 1.06
C ALA A 8 -12.69 12.90 2.46
N SER A 9 -11.74 12.44 3.29
CA SER A 9 -12.04 11.75 4.55
C SER A 9 -12.66 12.65 5.60
N ARG A 10 -13.78 12.24 6.18
CA ARG A 10 -14.34 12.82 7.43
C ARG A 10 -13.66 12.22 8.66
N TRP A 11 -14.11 12.57 9.86
CA TRP A 11 -13.60 11.96 11.10
C TRP A 11 -13.81 10.45 11.12
N ASP A 12 -15.06 10.01 10.97
CA ASP A 12 -15.42 8.61 10.84
C ASP A 12 -15.36 8.13 9.38
N CYS A 13 -15.31 6.81 9.20
CA CYS A 13 -15.38 6.20 7.88
C CYS A 13 -16.73 6.51 7.22
N THR A 14 -16.71 6.72 5.90
CA THR A 14 -17.91 7.09 5.12
C THR A 14 -18.10 6.14 3.93
N LEU A 15 -19.31 6.12 3.39
CA LEU A 15 -19.63 5.40 2.16
C LEU A 15 -19.62 6.39 0.99
N GLU A 16 -18.81 6.10 -0.03
CA GLU A 16 -18.70 6.88 -1.26
C GLU A 16 -19.27 6.06 -2.43
N PRO A 17 -20.07 6.65 -3.33
CA PRO A 17 -20.56 5.94 -4.51
C PRO A 17 -19.39 5.51 -5.41
N ILE A 18 -19.60 4.42 -6.14
CA ILE A 18 -18.66 3.90 -7.14
C ILE A 18 -19.20 4.24 -8.53
N ASP A 19 -18.38 4.91 -9.34
CA ASP A 19 -18.78 5.29 -10.69
C ASP A 19 -19.17 4.06 -11.51
N GLY A 20 -20.39 4.07 -12.05
CA GLY A 20 -20.92 2.98 -12.87
C GLY A 20 -21.51 1.80 -12.09
N ASP A 21 -21.70 1.91 -10.77
CA ASP A 21 -22.35 0.86 -9.97
C ASP A 21 -23.21 1.43 -8.82
N ASP A 22 -24.51 1.59 -9.08
CA ASP A 22 -25.48 2.14 -8.12
C ASP A 22 -25.75 1.20 -6.92
N ASN A 23 -25.32 -0.06 -6.99
CA ASN A 23 -25.58 -1.07 -5.95
C ASN A 23 -24.39 -1.28 -5.01
N ARG A 24 -23.25 -0.61 -5.23
CA ARG A 24 -22.07 -0.76 -4.38
C ARG A 24 -21.49 0.59 -3.97
N PHE A 25 -21.10 0.66 -2.70
CA PHE A 25 -20.40 1.81 -2.13
C PHE A 25 -18.98 1.41 -1.74
N ALA A 26 -18.03 2.32 -1.96
CA ALA A 26 -16.69 2.22 -1.43
C ALA A 26 -16.64 2.79 -0.01
N VAL A 27 -16.12 2.02 0.95
CA VAL A 27 -15.78 2.55 2.27
C VAL A 27 -14.55 3.46 2.15
N ARG A 28 -14.68 4.73 2.51
CA ARG A 28 -13.59 5.68 2.73
C ARG A 28 -13.12 5.61 4.17
N LEU A 29 -11.81 5.43 4.37
CA LEU A 29 -11.22 5.46 5.70
C LEU A 29 -11.28 6.88 6.30
N GLY A 30 -11.72 6.97 7.55
CA GLY A 30 -11.82 8.23 8.30
C GLY A 30 -10.50 8.67 8.92
N LEU A 31 -10.39 9.97 9.21
CA LEU A 31 -9.22 10.60 9.84
C LEU A 31 -8.92 10.05 11.23
N ARG A 32 -9.92 9.50 11.93
CA ARG A 32 -9.75 8.85 13.25
C ARG A 32 -8.79 7.66 13.25
N LEU A 33 -8.52 7.08 12.08
CA LEU A 33 -7.59 5.95 11.95
C LEU A 33 -6.14 6.40 11.88
N VAL A 34 -5.89 7.69 11.61
CA VAL A 34 -4.55 8.25 11.65
C VAL A 34 -4.10 8.31 13.10
N LYS A 35 -3.12 7.47 13.45
CA LYS A 35 -2.51 7.44 14.76
C LYS A 35 -1.91 8.81 15.08
N GLY A 36 -2.10 9.29 16.30
CA GLY A 36 -1.56 10.58 16.74
C GLY A 36 -2.36 11.81 16.30
N LEU A 37 -3.28 11.69 15.32
CA LEU A 37 -4.10 12.82 14.89
C LEU A 37 -5.24 13.12 15.88
N GLY A 38 -5.23 14.33 16.43
CA GLY A 38 -6.29 14.81 17.31
C GLY A 38 -7.58 15.15 16.58
N LYS A 39 -8.72 15.00 17.29
CA LYS A 39 -10.04 15.31 16.74
C LYS A 39 -10.22 16.80 16.40
N ALA A 40 -9.58 17.69 17.17
CA ALA A 40 -9.64 19.13 16.94
C ALA A 40 -8.93 19.52 15.64
N GLU A 41 -7.74 18.97 15.40
CA GLU A 41 -6.96 19.15 14.17
C GLU A 41 -7.74 18.62 12.96
N ALA A 42 -8.32 17.42 13.09
CA ALA A 42 -9.15 16.84 12.04
C ALA A 42 -10.40 17.69 11.75
N ALA A 43 -11.04 18.27 12.78
CA ALA A 43 -12.18 19.16 12.61
C ALA A 43 -11.76 20.44 11.86
N ARG A 44 -10.65 21.09 12.25
CA ARG A 44 -10.11 22.27 11.56
C ARG A 44 -9.82 21.98 10.09
N LEU A 45 -9.17 20.84 9.79
CA LEU A 45 -8.92 20.39 8.42
C LEU A 45 -10.23 20.24 7.63
N VAL A 46 -11.24 19.58 8.21
CA VAL A 46 -12.52 19.35 7.51
C VAL A 46 -13.26 20.66 7.26
N SER A 47 -13.34 21.56 8.25
CA SER A 47 -14.01 22.85 8.12
C SER A 47 -13.31 23.76 7.10
N CYS A 48 -11.98 23.78 7.11
CA CYS A 48 -11.17 24.59 6.21
C CYS A 48 -11.44 24.32 4.72
N ARG A 49 -11.74 23.07 4.36
CA ARG A 49 -11.90 22.63 2.97
C ARG A 49 -13.37 22.57 2.50
N GLU A 50 -14.33 23.08 3.28
CA GLU A 50 -15.75 23.07 2.90
C GLU A 50 -16.04 23.99 1.71
N GLU A 51 -15.33 25.12 1.62
CA GLU A 51 -15.47 26.07 0.52
C GLU A 51 -14.68 25.61 -0.70
N ASP A 52 -13.36 25.43 -0.55
CA ASP A 52 -12.44 25.02 -1.62
C ASP A 52 -11.56 23.83 -1.21
N PRO A 53 -11.26 22.89 -2.12
CA PRO A 53 -10.30 21.83 -1.87
C PRO A 53 -8.92 22.37 -1.47
N LEU A 54 -8.19 21.59 -0.67
CA LEU A 54 -6.80 21.88 -0.35
C LEU A 54 -5.93 21.52 -1.53
N VAL A 55 -5.02 22.41 -1.92
CA VAL A 55 -4.16 22.24 -3.11
C VAL A 55 -2.71 21.90 -2.79
N SER A 56 -2.27 22.14 -1.54
CA SER A 56 -0.91 21.83 -1.10
C SER A 56 -0.83 21.59 0.41
N VAL A 57 0.33 21.13 0.89
CA VAL A 57 0.60 21.00 2.33
C VAL A 57 0.63 22.38 3.01
N ASP A 58 1.25 23.37 2.37
CA ASP A 58 1.33 24.75 2.88
C ASP A 58 -0.04 25.42 2.92
N ASP A 59 -0.90 25.16 1.94
CA ASP A 59 -2.29 25.62 1.91
C ASP A 59 -3.08 25.09 3.13
N LEU A 60 -2.96 23.80 3.41
CA LEU A 60 -3.57 23.19 4.60
C LEU A 60 -3.01 23.76 5.90
N TRP A 61 -1.68 23.93 5.99
CA TRP A 61 -1.03 24.49 7.17
C TRP A 61 -1.55 25.91 7.48
N ARG A 62 -1.59 26.79 6.47
CA ARG A 62 -2.04 28.18 6.62
C ARG A 62 -3.53 28.30 6.89
N ARG A 63 -4.37 27.63 6.10
CA ARG A 63 -5.84 27.79 6.20
C ARG A 63 -6.42 27.07 7.42
N ALA A 64 -5.93 25.88 7.75
CA ALA A 64 -6.47 25.11 8.89
C ALA A 64 -5.75 25.41 10.22
N GLY A 65 -4.60 26.10 10.19
CA GLY A 65 -3.82 26.41 11.39
C GLY A 65 -3.45 25.16 12.20
N ILE A 66 -3.22 24.04 11.52
CA ILE A 66 -2.86 22.79 12.18
C ILE A 66 -1.35 22.72 12.40
N PRO A 67 -0.88 22.26 13.56
CA PRO A 67 0.54 22.23 13.87
C PRO A 67 1.29 21.27 12.94
N ALA A 68 2.57 21.54 12.70
CA ALA A 68 3.43 20.70 11.84
C ALA A 68 3.42 19.22 12.29
N ALA A 69 3.36 18.96 13.60
CA ALA A 69 3.23 17.61 14.13
C ALA A 69 1.99 16.85 13.61
N ALA A 70 0.84 17.52 13.51
CA ALA A 70 -0.38 16.90 12.95
C ALA A 70 -0.28 16.66 11.44
N LEU A 71 0.42 17.54 10.72
CA LEU A 71 0.73 17.34 9.29
C LEU A 71 1.63 16.12 9.09
N VAL A 72 2.61 15.92 9.98
CA VAL A 72 3.48 14.73 9.95
C VAL A 72 2.64 13.45 10.12
N GLU A 73 1.71 13.40 11.08
CA GLU A 73 0.84 12.22 11.24
C GLU A 73 -0.02 11.95 9.99
N LEU A 74 -0.54 13.00 9.34
CA LEU A 74 -1.27 12.88 8.07
C LEU A 74 -0.38 12.36 6.93
N ALA A 75 0.88 12.82 6.87
CA ALA A 75 1.84 12.39 5.86
C ALA A 75 2.27 10.94 6.06
N GLU A 76 2.54 10.54 7.29
CA GLU A 76 2.88 9.15 7.63
C GLU A 76 1.72 8.18 7.35
N ALA A 77 0.47 8.64 7.50
CA ALA A 77 -0.73 7.92 7.08
C ALA A 77 -1.04 7.99 5.56
N ASP A 78 -0.14 8.57 4.77
CA ASP A 78 -0.26 8.72 3.30
C ASP A 78 -1.51 9.49 2.85
N ALA A 79 -2.04 10.38 3.71
CA ALA A 79 -3.32 11.06 3.49
C ALA A 79 -3.26 12.14 2.38
N PHE A 80 -2.06 12.59 1.99
CA PHE A 80 -1.85 13.55 0.90
C PHE A 80 -1.84 12.89 -0.48
N ARG A 81 -1.53 11.58 -0.56
CA ARG A 81 -1.38 10.87 -1.84
C ARG A 81 -2.63 10.88 -2.71
N PRO A 82 -3.85 10.63 -2.20
CA PRO A 82 -5.02 10.45 -3.06
C PRO A 82 -5.48 11.73 -3.76
N SER A 83 -5.28 12.89 -3.15
CA SER A 83 -5.75 14.17 -3.68
C SER A 83 -4.64 15.05 -4.24
N LEU A 84 -3.44 15.01 -3.66
CA LEU A 84 -2.31 15.84 -4.09
C LEU A 84 -1.26 15.08 -4.89
N GLY A 85 -1.36 13.74 -4.96
CA GLY A 85 -0.35 12.91 -5.62
C GLY A 85 0.97 12.78 -4.84
N LEU A 86 1.12 13.46 -3.70
CA LEU A 86 2.34 13.48 -2.90
C LEU A 86 2.56 12.15 -2.17
N ALA A 87 3.68 11.50 -2.44
CA ALA A 87 4.13 10.35 -1.66
C ALA A 87 4.51 10.77 -0.24
N ARG A 88 4.41 9.82 0.71
CA ARG A 88 4.80 10.01 2.12
C ARG A 88 6.09 10.81 2.31
N ARG A 89 7.18 10.44 1.64
CA ARG A 89 8.48 11.14 1.74
C ARG A 89 8.44 12.57 1.20
N GLU A 90 7.70 12.80 0.12
CA GLU A 90 7.55 14.14 -0.49
C GLU A 90 6.72 15.04 0.43
N ALA A 91 5.64 14.52 1.00
CA ALA A 91 4.84 15.24 1.99
C ALA A 91 5.67 15.56 3.24
N LEU A 92 6.40 14.59 3.80
CA LEU A 92 7.29 14.83 4.94
C LEU A 92 8.38 15.85 4.64
N TRP A 93 8.93 15.82 3.42
CA TRP A 93 9.91 16.81 2.98
C TRP A 93 9.30 18.22 2.94
N ALA A 94 8.11 18.36 2.33
CA ALA A 94 7.39 19.63 2.28
C ALA A 94 7.06 20.16 3.69
N ILE A 95 6.68 19.28 4.62
CA ILE A 95 6.37 19.66 6.01
C ILE A 95 7.61 20.16 6.76
N LYS A 96 8.79 19.60 6.49
CA LYS A 96 10.03 20.02 7.16
C LYS A 96 10.42 21.47 6.90
N ALA A 97 9.97 22.05 5.78
CA ALA A 97 10.19 23.45 5.46
C ALA A 97 9.27 24.39 6.27
N LEU A 98 8.20 23.87 6.86
CA LEU A 98 7.22 24.64 7.62
C LEU A 98 7.75 25.02 9.01
N ARG A 99 7.28 26.16 9.51
CA ARG A 99 7.53 26.64 10.87
C ARG A 99 6.32 26.33 11.76
N ASP A 100 6.43 26.62 13.05
CA ASP A 100 5.28 26.53 13.95
C ASP A 100 4.19 27.54 13.58
N GLU A 101 4.59 28.76 13.16
CA GLU A 101 3.70 29.82 12.70
C GLU A 101 4.21 30.50 11.42
N PRO A 102 3.30 30.95 10.51
CA PRO A 102 3.66 31.72 9.34
C PRO A 102 4.37 33.03 9.68
N LEU A 103 5.40 33.38 8.90
CA LEU A 103 6.10 34.65 9.09
C LEU A 103 5.16 35.84 8.80
N PRO A 104 5.07 36.86 9.68
CA PRO A 104 4.08 37.94 9.54
C PRO A 104 4.08 38.67 8.20
N LEU A 105 5.26 38.87 7.60
CA LEU A 105 5.40 39.53 6.29
C LEU A 105 4.78 38.70 5.16
N PHE A 106 4.97 37.37 5.20
CA PHE A 106 4.42 36.46 4.20
C PHE A 106 2.92 36.24 4.39
N ALA A 107 2.44 36.19 5.64
CA ALA A 107 1.02 36.18 5.94
C ALA A 107 0.32 37.44 5.40
N ALA A 108 0.92 38.63 5.59
CA ALA A 108 0.40 39.87 5.02
C ALA A 108 0.40 39.89 3.49
N ALA A 109 1.44 39.35 2.84
CA ALA A 109 1.52 39.23 1.39
C ALA A 109 0.45 38.27 0.84
N ALA A 110 0.28 37.10 1.45
CA ALA A 110 -0.73 36.12 1.09
C ALA A 110 -2.16 36.69 1.17
N ASN A 111 -2.46 37.44 2.24
CA ASN A 111 -3.74 38.11 2.39
C ASN A 111 -3.99 39.16 1.30
N ARG A 112 -2.96 39.93 0.92
CA ARG A 112 -3.04 40.93 -0.15
C ARG A 112 -3.27 40.29 -1.51
N GLU A 113 -2.64 39.15 -1.76
CA GLU A 113 -2.67 38.46 -3.06
C GLU A 113 -3.81 37.44 -3.18
N ALA A 114 -4.62 37.28 -2.12
CA ALA A 114 -5.69 36.28 -2.03
C ALA A 114 -5.22 34.86 -2.42
N GLY A 115 -3.98 34.52 -2.03
CA GLY A 115 -3.33 33.29 -2.47
C GLY A 115 -2.10 32.93 -1.63
N VAL A 116 -1.58 31.73 -1.85
CA VAL A 116 -0.40 31.22 -1.14
C VAL A 116 0.87 31.87 -1.69
N VAL A 117 1.58 32.61 -0.83
CA VAL A 117 2.91 33.15 -1.13
C VAL A 117 3.96 32.26 -0.45
N PRO A 118 4.77 31.50 -1.21
CA PRO A 118 5.75 30.60 -0.64
C PRO A 118 6.83 31.38 0.13
N GLU A 119 7.13 30.94 1.35
CA GLU A 119 8.17 31.55 2.18
C GLU A 119 9.59 31.28 1.64
N GLN A 120 9.75 30.16 0.93
CA GLN A 120 11.02 29.73 0.36
C GLN A 120 10.77 29.13 -1.02
N SER A 121 11.66 29.44 -1.97
CA SER A 121 11.67 28.83 -3.30
C SER A 121 12.80 27.80 -3.33
N GLU A 122 12.49 26.56 -2.97
CA GLU A 122 13.44 25.46 -3.11
C GLU A 122 13.42 24.87 -4.53
N PRO A 123 14.56 24.39 -5.05
CA PRO A 123 14.58 23.63 -6.29
C PRO A 123 13.81 22.31 -6.12
N GLU A 124 13.24 21.80 -7.22
CA GLU A 124 12.61 20.48 -7.19
C GLU A 124 13.65 19.39 -6.84
N VAL A 125 13.34 18.61 -5.80
CA VAL A 125 14.19 17.51 -5.33
C VAL A 125 13.53 16.18 -5.69
N TYR A 126 14.27 15.32 -6.38
CA TYR A 126 13.84 13.95 -6.61
C TYR A 126 14.22 13.06 -5.43
N LEU A 127 13.21 12.62 -4.67
CA LEU A 127 13.41 11.70 -3.54
C LEU A 127 13.37 10.25 -4.02
N LYS A 128 14.29 9.41 -3.52
CA LYS A 128 14.24 7.96 -3.79
C LYS A 128 12.90 7.42 -3.29
N PRO A 129 12.11 6.71 -4.14
CA PRO A 129 10.89 6.06 -3.70
C PRO A 129 11.13 5.08 -2.54
N MET A 130 10.12 4.90 -1.69
CA MET A 130 10.16 3.87 -0.66
C MET A 130 10.03 2.49 -1.30
N GLU A 131 10.65 1.50 -0.67
CA GLU A 131 10.44 0.11 -1.06
C GLU A 131 9.00 -0.28 -0.74
N ALA A 132 8.38 -1.11 -1.60
CA ALA A 132 6.97 -1.47 -1.43
C ALA A 132 6.68 -2.17 -0.09
N GLY A 133 7.62 -2.96 0.44
CA GLY A 133 7.49 -3.54 1.77
C GLY A 133 7.58 -2.49 2.88
N ARG A 134 8.40 -1.44 2.71
CA ARG A 134 8.48 -0.32 3.65
C ARG A 134 7.18 0.46 3.71
N GLU A 135 6.58 0.76 2.55
CA GLU A 135 5.27 1.42 2.45
C GLU A 135 4.20 0.68 3.27
N VAL A 136 4.15 -0.66 3.13
CA VAL A 136 3.21 -1.49 3.89
C VAL A 136 3.49 -1.43 5.39
N VAL A 137 4.76 -1.49 5.80
CA VAL A 137 5.15 -1.38 7.22
C VAL A 137 4.70 -0.03 7.82
N GLU A 138 4.89 1.08 7.10
CA GLU A 138 4.45 2.39 7.58
C GLU A 138 2.91 2.48 7.68
N ASP A 139 2.18 1.93 6.70
CA ASP A 139 0.71 1.91 6.75
C ASP A 139 0.19 1.23 8.03
N TYR A 140 0.77 0.07 8.42
CA TYR A 140 0.42 -0.58 9.68
C TYR A 140 0.85 0.25 10.91
N GLY A 141 2.00 0.93 10.85
CA GLY A 141 2.50 1.77 11.94
C GLY A 141 1.62 2.97 12.26
N HIS A 142 1.01 3.56 11.22
CA HIS A 142 0.31 4.85 11.31
C HIS A 142 -1.21 4.78 11.12
N VAL A 143 -1.73 3.76 10.42
CA VAL A 143 -3.18 3.57 10.19
C VAL A 143 -3.69 2.26 10.83
N GLY A 144 -2.80 1.30 11.06
CA GLY A 144 -3.15 -0.02 11.61
C GLY A 144 -3.58 -1.05 10.56
N LEU A 145 -3.60 -0.67 9.28
CA LEU A 145 -3.88 -1.54 8.14
C LEU A 145 -3.18 -1.00 6.89
N SER A 146 -3.01 -1.86 5.87
CA SER A 146 -2.58 -1.42 4.54
C SER A 146 -3.62 -1.77 3.48
N LEU A 147 -3.86 -0.87 2.54
CA LEU A 147 -4.65 -1.13 1.32
C LEU A 147 -3.78 -1.58 0.14
N ARG A 148 -2.48 -1.76 0.38
CA ARG A 148 -1.52 -2.26 -0.60
C ARG A 148 -1.48 -3.80 -0.52
N ARG A 149 -0.29 -4.40 -0.64
CA ARG A 149 -0.09 -5.84 -0.53
C ARG A 149 -0.04 -6.29 0.93
N HIS A 150 -0.50 -7.51 1.19
CA HIS A 150 -0.35 -8.15 2.49
C HIS A 150 1.14 -8.44 2.81
N PRO A 151 1.63 -8.25 4.05
CA PRO A 151 3.05 -8.39 4.40
C PRO A 151 3.68 -9.75 4.04
N VAL A 152 2.92 -10.85 4.18
CA VAL A 152 3.41 -12.21 3.87
C VAL A 152 3.68 -12.41 2.39
N SER A 153 3.06 -11.63 1.51
CA SER A 153 3.31 -11.73 0.06
C SER A 153 4.75 -11.41 -0.32
N PHE A 154 5.43 -10.53 0.43
CA PHE A 154 6.86 -10.20 0.23
C PHE A 154 7.80 -11.34 0.66
N LEU A 155 7.29 -12.28 1.46
CA LEU A 155 8.04 -13.42 1.97
C LEU A 155 7.67 -14.72 1.24
N ARG A 156 6.72 -14.68 0.30
CA ARG A 156 6.12 -15.89 -0.31
C ARG A 156 7.15 -16.79 -0.96
N SER A 157 8.11 -16.23 -1.70
CA SER A 157 9.17 -17.01 -2.36
C SER A 157 10.09 -17.69 -1.34
N ASP A 158 10.42 -17.02 -0.23
CA ASP A 158 11.25 -17.57 0.85
C ASP A 158 10.51 -18.68 1.60
N LEU A 159 9.23 -18.47 1.91
CA LEU A 159 8.34 -19.45 2.55
C LEU A 159 8.16 -20.69 1.67
N ALA A 160 7.96 -20.52 0.37
CA ALA A 160 7.82 -21.63 -0.57
C ALA A 160 9.10 -22.48 -0.63
N ARG A 161 10.30 -21.86 -0.62
CA ARG A 161 11.58 -22.60 -0.53
C ARG A 161 11.71 -23.40 0.76
N GLN A 162 11.13 -22.90 1.85
CA GLN A 162 11.02 -23.61 3.14
C GLN A 162 9.85 -24.62 3.20
N ARG A 163 9.13 -24.81 2.09
CA ARG A 163 7.97 -25.72 1.94
C ARG A 163 6.74 -25.31 2.77
N PHE A 164 6.59 -24.03 3.08
CA PHE A 164 5.33 -23.50 3.61
C PHE A 164 4.36 -23.21 2.46
N VAL A 165 3.15 -23.75 2.56
CA VAL A 165 2.04 -23.49 1.64
C VAL A 165 1.25 -22.25 2.07
N THR A 166 0.45 -21.72 1.16
CA THR A 166 -0.53 -20.67 1.47
C THR A 166 -1.63 -21.15 2.41
N CYS A 167 -2.29 -20.23 3.10
CA CYS A 167 -3.44 -20.54 3.95
C CYS A 167 -4.58 -21.13 3.11
N ALA A 168 -4.82 -20.61 1.90
CA ALA A 168 -5.81 -21.17 0.98
C ALA A 168 -5.49 -22.63 0.60
N GLU A 169 -4.24 -22.93 0.24
CA GLU A 169 -3.83 -24.31 -0.06
C GLU A 169 -3.97 -25.22 1.17
N ALA A 170 -3.58 -24.75 2.35
CA ALA A 170 -3.70 -25.52 3.59
C ALA A 170 -5.16 -25.90 3.90
N VAL A 171 -6.09 -24.97 3.69
CA VAL A 171 -7.54 -25.19 3.90
C VAL A 171 -8.15 -26.11 2.83
N ALA A 172 -7.60 -26.10 1.62
CA ALA A 172 -8.03 -26.96 0.51
C ALA A 172 -7.55 -28.42 0.62
N LEU A 173 -6.59 -28.72 1.51
CA LEU A 173 -6.10 -30.08 1.71
C LEU A 173 -7.16 -31.01 2.32
N ARG A 174 -7.04 -32.30 1.98
CA ARG A 174 -7.88 -33.37 2.55
C ARG A 174 -7.61 -33.57 4.03
N ASP A 175 -8.61 -34.07 4.74
CA ASP A 175 -8.50 -34.43 6.15
C ASP A 175 -7.32 -35.37 6.42
N GLY A 176 -6.67 -35.17 7.57
CA GLY A 176 -5.57 -35.98 8.02
C GLY A 176 -4.25 -35.78 7.28
N ARG A 177 -4.13 -34.83 6.34
CA ARG A 177 -2.87 -34.53 5.66
C ARG A 177 -1.93 -33.70 6.53
N TRP A 178 -0.63 -33.97 6.40
CA TRP A 178 0.41 -33.09 6.96
C TRP A 178 0.55 -31.84 6.11
N VAL A 179 0.72 -30.70 6.78
CA VAL A 179 0.87 -29.39 6.15
C VAL A 179 1.84 -28.51 6.93
N ASN A 180 2.60 -27.71 6.20
CA ASN A 180 3.39 -26.61 6.76
C ASN A 180 2.73 -25.32 6.27
N VAL A 181 2.19 -24.51 7.17
CA VAL A 181 1.57 -23.21 6.84
C VAL A 181 2.27 -22.10 7.60
N ALA A 182 2.39 -20.91 7.01
CA ALA A 182 2.92 -19.74 7.67
C ALA A 182 2.02 -18.54 7.43
N GLY A 183 1.88 -17.67 8.43
CA GLY A 183 1.05 -16.48 8.33
C GLY A 183 1.22 -15.53 9.52
N LEU A 184 0.69 -14.31 9.35
CA LEU A 184 0.56 -13.34 10.44
C LEU A 184 -0.43 -13.85 11.47
N VAL A 185 -0.12 -13.64 12.74
CA VAL A 185 -1.04 -14.04 13.80
C VAL A 185 -2.07 -12.94 14.05
N LEU A 186 -3.32 -13.21 13.71
CA LEU A 186 -4.42 -12.27 13.92
C LEU A 186 -4.96 -12.31 15.34
N VAL A 187 -5.32 -13.51 15.80
CA VAL A 187 -6.04 -13.69 17.06
C VAL A 187 -5.51 -14.92 17.78
N ARG A 188 -5.46 -14.84 19.10
CA ARG A 188 -5.19 -15.96 20.01
C ARG A 188 -6.29 -16.03 21.05
N GLN A 189 -6.92 -17.19 21.19
CA GLN A 189 -7.98 -17.40 22.17
C GLN A 189 -7.75 -18.68 22.96
N ARG A 190 -7.93 -18.60 24.27
CA ARG A 190 -7.88 -19.76 25.17
C ARG A 190 -9.15 -19.78 26.01
N PRO A 191 -10.29 -20.23 25.45
CA PRO A 191 -11.55 -20.25 26.16
C PRO A 191 -11.48 -21.18 27.37
N GLY A 192 -12.05 -20.75 28.51
CA GLY A 192 -11.99 -21.49 29.77
C GLY A 192 -12.63 -22.89 29.72
N SER A 193 -13.58 -23.10 28.80
CA SER A 193 -14.29 -24.37 28.59
C SER A 193 -13.48 -25.43 27.83
N ALA A 194 -12.42 -25.06 27.10
CA ALA A 194 -11.73 -25.95 26.16
C ALA A 194 -10.55 -26.73 26.78
N LYS A 195 -10.60 -27.06 28.08
CA LYS A 195 -9.56 -27.85 28.79
C LYS A 195 -8.13 -27.37 28.51
N GLY A 196 -7.94 -26.05 28.36
CA GLY A 196 -6.65 -25.42 28.13
C GLY A 196 -6.14 -25.42 26.68
N VAL A 197 -6.94 -25.85 25.70
CA VAL A 197 -6.64 -25.70 24.26
C VAL A 197 -6.64 -24.24 23.85
N MET A 198 -5.66 -23.86 23.02
CA MET A 198 -5.57 -22.54 22.43
C MET A 198 -5.88 -22.60 20.93
N PHE A 199 -6.67 -21.63 20.48
CA PHE A 199 -6.98 -21.40 19.08
C PHE A 199 -6.19 -20.19 18.60
N ILE A 200 -5.59 -20.29 17.41
CA ILE A 200 -4.84 -19.20 16.79
C ILE A 200 -5.29 -19.08 15.35
N THR A 201 -5.60 -17.88 14.90
CA THR A 201 -5.91 -17.61 13.48
C THR A 201 -4.69 -17.01 12.81
N LEU A 202 -4.22 -17.67 11.77
CA LEU A 202 -3.20 -17.14 10.86
C LEU A 202 -3.86 -16.50 9.65
N GLU A 203 -3.22 -15.47 9.11
CA GLU A 203 -3.58 -14.84 7.84
C GLU A 203 -2.37 -14.78 6.91
N ASP A 204 -2.62 -15.03 5.64
CA ASP A 204 -1.72 -14.63 4.57
C ASP A 204 -2.49 -13.91 3.44
N GLU A 205 -1.80 -13.56 2.37
CA GLU A 205 -2.41 -12.83 1.25
C GLU A 205 -3.51 -13.59 0.50
N THR A 206 -3.72 -14.87 0.81
CA THR A 206 -4.68 -15.74 0.10
C THR A 206 -5.92 -16.04 0.94
N SER A 207 -5.77 -16.24 2.25
CA SER A 207 -6.86 -16.63 3.14
C SER A 207 -6.41 -16.61 4.61
N VAL A 208 -7.31 -17.04 5.49
CA VAL A 208 -7.04 -17.34 6.90
C VAL A 208 -6.97 -18.85 7.14
N ALA A 209 -6.17 -19.27 8.11
CA ALA A 209 -6.08 -20.65 8.57
C ALA A 209 -6.22 -20.72 10.10
N ASN A 210 -7.11 -21.59 10.58
CA ASN A 210 -7.34 -21.76 12.01
C ASN A 210 -6.48 -22.90 12.58
N LEU A 211 -5.76 -22.60 13.65
CA LEU A 211 -4.88 -23.54 14.34
C LEU A 211 -5.51 -24.01 15.65
N VAL A 212 -5.30 -25.29 15.96
CA VAL A 212 -5.60 -25.87 17.27
C VAL A 212 -4.28 -26.26 17.94
N VAL A 213 -3.98 -25.60 19.06
CA VAL A 213 -2.78 -25.83 19.85
C VAL A 213 -3.16 -26.47 21.18
N TRP A 214 -2.90 -27.77 21.30
CA TRP A 214 -3.14 -28.53 22.53
C TRP A 214 -2.19 -28.11 23.64
N SER A 215 -2.62 -28.25 24.91
CA SER A 215 -1.88 -27.80 26.10
C SER A 215 -0.41 -28.25 26.12
N LYS A 216 -0.12 -29.51 25.74
CA LYS A 216 1.27 -30.02 25.68
C LYS A 216 2.14 -29.29 24.65
N VAL A 217 1.57 -28.96 23.49
CA VAL A 217 2.27 -28.21 22.43
C VAL A 217 2.40 -26.75 22.86
N PHE A 218 1.36 -26.17 23.45
CA PHE A 218 1.39 -24.81 23.99
C PHE A 218 2.50 -24.64 25.04
N GLU A 219 2.58 -25.50 26.06
CA GLU A 219 3.60 -25.38 27.10
C GLU A 219 5.03 -25.55 26.53
N LYS A 220 5.20 -26.44 25.54
CA LYS A 220 6.50 -26.62 24.86
C LYS A 220 6.92 -25.36 24.08
N TYR A 221 5.99 -24.73 23.37
CA TYR A 221 6.25 -23.58 22.49
C TYR A 221 5.73 -22.27 23.08
N ARG A 222 5.62 -22.17 24.41
CA ARG A 222 4.92 -21.07 25.09
C ARG A 222 5.42 -19.69 24.68
N ARG A 223 6.75 -19.53 24.61
CA ARG A 223 7.38 -18.27 24.18
C ARG A 223 7.02 -17.90 22.74
N THR A 224 7.15 -18.85 21.81
CA THR A 224 6.82 -18.66 20.39
C THR A 224 5.33 -18.33 20.22
N VAL A 225 4.45 -19.08 20.87
CA VAL A 225 3.01 -18.84 20.80
C VAL A 225 2.65 -17.43 21.26
N LEU A 226 3.17 -16.98 22.40
CA LEU A 226 2.78 -15.70 23.00
C LEU A 226 3.50 -14.49 22.41
N GLY A 227 4.74 -14.64 21.94
CA GLY A 227 5.59 -13.53 21.53
C GLY A 227 5.66 -13.26 20.03
N SER A 228 5.35 -14.23 19.18
CA SER A 228 5.61 -14.11 17.74
C SER A 228 4.54 -13.30 16.99
N GLY A 229 4.92 -12.34 16.16
CA GLY A 229 3.98 -11.64 15.27
C GLY A 229 3.57 -12.49 14.05
N MET A 230 4.44 -13.40 13.64
CA MET A 230 4.25 -14.32 12.53
C MET A 230 4.66 -15.73 12.97
N LEU A 231 3.88 -16.73 12.58
CA LEU A 231 4.12 -18.13 12.95
C LEU A 231 4.20 -19.01 11.71
N GLY A 232 5.18 -19.90 11.71
CA GLY A 232 5.20 -21.10 10.88
C GLY A 232 4.71 -22.29 11.69
N VAL A 233 3.87 -23.14 11.08
CA VAL A 233 3.26 -24.28 11.77
C VAL A 233 3.40 -25.52 10.92
N LYS A 234 3.96 -26.57 11.51
CA LYS A 234 3.85 -27.93 10.97
C LYS A 234 2.76 -28.65 11.75
N GLY A 235 1.76 -29.13 11.04
CA GLY A 235 0.57 -29.69 11.65
C GLY A 235 -0.16 -30.66 10.74
N ARG A 236 -1.29 -31.14 11.26
CA ARG A 236 -2.18 -32.04 10.53
C ARG A 236 -3.51 -31.35 10.31
N VAL A 237 -4.00 -31.37 9.07
CA VAL A 237 -5.33 -30.87 8.72
C VAL A 237 -6.37 -31.77 9.40
N GLN A 238 -7.34 -31.14 10.05
CA GLN A 238 -8.52 -31.74 10.64
C GLN A 238 -9.74 -31.01 10.07
N ARG A 239 -10.61 -31.75 9.37
CA ARG A 239 -11.80 -31.20 8.74
C ARG A 239 -13.06 -31.78 9.38
N GLU A 240 -13.88 -30.90 9.92
CA GLU A 240 -15.19 -31.23 10.51
C GLU A 240 -16.27 -30.48 9.71
N GLY A 241 -16.82 -31.17 8.71
CA GLY A 241 -17.73 -30.56 7.73
C GLY A 241 -17.02 -29.46 6.92
N GLU A 242 -17.53 -28.23 7.01
CA GLU A 242 -16.96 -27.07 6.31
C GLU A 242 -15.80 -26.44 7.08
N VAL A 243 -15.68 -26.69 8.37
CA VAL A 243 -14.66 -26.07 9.22
C VAL A 243 -13.36 -26.85 9.11
N VAL A 244 -12.28 -26.13 8.81
CA VAL A 244 -10.92 -26.68 8.73
C VAL A 244 -10.05 -26.11 9.83
N HIS A 245 -9.43 -27.02 10.57
CA HIS A 245 -8.44 -26.73 11.59
C HIS A 245 -7.11 -27.38 11.23
N ILE A 246 -6.02 -26.74 11.63
CA ILE A 246 -4.68 -27.33 11.56
C ILE A 246 -4.25 -27.62 12.99
N VAL A 247 -4.19 -28.91 13.34
CA VAL A 247 -3.69 -29.35 14.63
C VAL A 247 -2.18 -29.18 14.67
N ALA A 248 -1.72 -28.17 15.40
CA ALA A 248 -0.32 -27.81 15.48
C ALA A 248 0.51 -28.90 16.19
N ARG A 249 1.66 -29.24 15.62
CA ARG A 249 2.63 -30.19 16.19
C ARG A 249 3.96 -29.52 16.49
N GLU A 250 4.39 -28.64 15.60
CA GLU A 250 5.59 -27.82 15.73
C GLU A 250 5.24 -26.38 15.36
N LEU A 251 5.74 -25.43 16.15
CA LEU A 251 5.57 -24.00 15.93
C LEU A 251 6.95 -23.36 15.78
N ILE A 252 7.08 -22.49 14.78
CA ILE A 252 8.31 -21.82 14.37
C ILE A 252 8.05 -20.33 14.45
N ASP A 253 8.92 -19.61 15.15
CA ASP A 253 8.88 -18.16 15.21
C ASP A 253 9.42 -17.59 13.89
N LEU A 254 8.58 -16.88 13.14
CA LEU A 254 8.95 -16.23 11.87
C LEU A 254 8.99 -14.70 12.01
N SER A 255 9.11 -14.20 13.24
CA SER A 255 9.10 -12.74 13.50
C SER A 255 10.33 -12.04 12.90
N SER A 256 11.46 -12.73 12.76
CA SER A 256 12.65 -12.21 12.07
C SER A 256 12.40 -11.97 10.58
N GLU A 257 11.72 -12.90 9.93
CA GLU A 257 11.36 -12.83 8.52
C GLU A 257 10.34 -11.71 8.31
N LEU A 258 9.36 -11.59 9.20
CA LEU A 258 8.41 -10.48 9.20
C LEU A 258 9.13 -9.13 9.34
N ALA A 259 10.12 -9.02 10.24
CA ALA A 259 10.89 -7.78 10.39
C ALA A 259 11.68 -7.40 9.13
N SER A 260 12.01 -8.37 8.26
CA SER A 260 12.69 -8.11 6.99
C SER A 260 11.80 -7.50 5.91
N VAL A 261 10.46 -7.50 6.06
CA VAL A 261 9.52 -7.02 5.02
C VAL A 261 9.82 -5.57 4.63
N GLY A 262 10.20 -4.72 5.58
CA GLY A 262 10.49 -3.32 5.32
C GLY A 262 11.65 -3.06 4.36
N SER A 263 12.52 -4.05 4.12
CA SER A 263 13.63 -3.98 3.16
C SER A 263 13.38 -4.83 1.89
N ARG A 264 12.14 -5.26 1.67
CA ARG A 264 11.77 -6.05 0.49
C ARG A 264 11.19 -5.12 -0.57
N VAL A 265 11.77 -5.20 -1.76
CA VAL A 265 11.10 -4.73 -2.97
C VAL A 265 9.99 -5.73 -3.27
N GLY A 266 8.76 -5.25 -3.36
CA GLY A 266 7.68 -6.08 -3.89
C GLY A 266 7.98 -6.32 -5.36
N GLU A 267 7.87 -7.57 -5.82
CA GLU A 267 7.71 -7.79 -7.25
C GLU A 267 6.55 -6.90 -7.71
N PHE A 268 6.80 -6.01 -8.67
CA PHE A 268 5.72 -5.36 -9.39
C PHE A 268 4.88 -6.52 -9.96
N PRO A 269 3.62 -6.71 -9.50
CA PRO A 269 2.78 -7.65 -10.22
C PRO A 269 2.56 -6.96 -11.55
N LEU A 270 3.31 -7.37 -12.58
CA LEU A 270 2.86 -7.13 -13.93
C LEU A 270 1.43 -7.66 -13.93
N PRO A 271 0.40 -6.82 -14.14
CA PRO A 271 -0.96 -7.32 -14.22
C PRO A 271 -0.91 -8.48 -15.20
N HIS A 272 -1.23 -9.69 -14.72
CA HIS A 272 -1.37 -10.85 -15.58
C HIS A 272 -2.62 -10.62 -16.43
N GLY A 273 -2.52 -9.70 -17.40
CA GLY A 273 -3.25 -9.82 -18.65
C GLY A 273 -2.64 -10.97 -19.44
N ARG A 274 -3.42 -11.55 -20.36
CA ARG A 274 -2.94 -12.56 -21.31
C ARG A 274 -1.78 -12.01 -22.15
N GLY A 275 -0.57 -12.12 -21.60
CA GLY A 275 0.70 -11.77 -22.23
C GLY A 275 1.35 -12.96 -22.94
N ASP A 276 0.58 -14.02 -23.21
CA ASP A 276 0.97 -15.17 -24.03
C ASP A 276 0.78 -14.92 -25.54
N GLY A 277 0.31 -13.74 -25.93
CA GLY A 277 0.23 -13.32 -27.34
C GLY A 277 1.58 -13.17 -28.06
N PHE A 278 2.71 -13.20 -27.35
CA PHE A 278 4.04 -13.00 -27.97
C PHE A 278 4.78 -14.30 -28.33
N HIS A 279 4.23 -15.48 -28.02
CA HIS A 279 4.83 -16.74 -28.47
C HIS A 279 4.40 -17.14 -29.90
N HIS A 280 3.35 -16.51 -30.45
CA HIS A 280 2.87 -16.76 -31.82
C HIS A 280 2.59 -15.50 -32.66
N GLY A 281 2.99 -14.31 -32.19
CA GLY A 281 2.91 -13.08 -32.98
C GLY A 281 4.24 -12.77 -33.66
N SER A 282 4.22 -12.49 -34.96
CA SER A 282 5.37 -11.92 -35.67
C SER A 282 5.90 -10.69 -34.92
N PRO A 283 7.22 -10.44 -34.88
CA PRO A 283 7.76 -9.34 -34.10
C PRO A 283 7.16 -8.03 -34.55
N ALA A 284 6.46 -7.34 -33.64
CA ALA A 284 6.17 -5.92 -33.85
C ALA A 284 7.52 -5.19 -33.97
N PRO A 285 7.68 -4.26 -34.93
CA PRO A 285 8.96 -3.58 -35.13
C PRO A 285 9.36 -2.78 -33.88
N ASP A 286 10.63 -2.85 -33.52
CA ASP A 286 11.25 -2.03 -32.47
C ASP A 286 11.04 -0.53 -32.78
N PRO A 287 10.45 0.26 -31.88
CA PRO A 287 10.22 1.69 -32.09
C PRO A 287 11.51 2.52 -32.17
N ARG A 288 12.68 1.92 -31.95
CA ARG A 288 14.00 2.55 -32.12
C ARG A 288 14.73 2.09 -33.39
N GLY A 289 14.08 1.26 -34.22
CA GLY A 289 14.54 0.91 -35.55
C GLY A 289 14.23 2.03 -36.54
N ILE A 290 15.26 2.64 -37.11
CA ILE A 290 15.11 3.54 -38.26
C ILE A 290 14.39 2.77 -39.38
N ALA A 291 13.20 3.23 -39.76
CA ALA A 291 12.45 2.65 -40.87
C ALA A 291 13.32 2.69 -42.14
N ARG A 292 13.50 1.52 -42.78
CA ARG A 292 14.12 1.46 -44.10
C ARG A 292 13.21 2.15 -45.11
N PRO A 293 13.76 2.95 -46.05
CA PRO A 293 12.99 3.89 -46.87
C PRO A 293 12.29 3.21 -48.05
N ARG A 294 11.64 2.06 -47.83
CA ARG A 294 10.95 1.33 -48.90
C ARG A 294 9.45 1.14 -48.70
N ASP A 295 8.91 1.44 -47.51
CA ASP A 295 7.48 1.24 -47.23
C ASP A 295 6.76 2.53 -46.81
N MET A 296 7.16 3.68 -47.36
CA MET A 296 6.29 4.86 -47.38
C MET A 296 5.52 4.87 -48.69
N ALA A 297 4.20 4.65 -48.61
CA ALA A 297 3.32 4.87 -49.74
C ALA A 297 3.27 6.37 -50.05
N ASP A 298 3.90 6.77 -51.15
CA ASP A 298 3.79 8.11 -51.71
C ASP A 298 2.44 8.24 -52.43
N PRO A 299 1.49 9.05 -51.92
CA PRO A 299 0.19 9.22 -52.57
C PRO A 299 0.25 10.01 -53.88
N TYR A 300 1.41 10.60 -54.22
CA TYR A 300 1.55 11.57 -55.31
C TYR A 300 2.57 11.19 -56.40
N GLY A 301 3.22 10.02 -56.29
CA GLY A 301 3.88 9.28 -57.38
C GLY A 301 5.05 9.95 -58.13
N HIS A 302 5.49 11.16 -57.78
CA HIS A 302 6.42 11.95 -58.60
C HIS A 302 7.50 12.71 -57.82
N ILE A 303 7.92 12.21 -56.64
CA ILE A 303 9.00 12.86 -55.88
C ILE A 303 10.33 12.85 -56.67
N ASP A 304 10.53 11.87 -57.55
CA ASP A 304 11.75 11.72 -58.37
C ASP A 304 11.91 12.77 -59.49
N GLU A 305 10.88 13.60 -59.76
CA GLU A 305 10.92 14.61 -60.83
C GLU A 305 11.34 16.01 -60.38
N ILE A 306 11.49 16.23 -59.07
CA ILE A 306 11.81 17.55 -58.53
C ILE A 306 13.33 17.81 -58.61
N LYS A 307 13.80 18.28 -59.77
CA LYS A 307 15.17 18.81 -59.94
C LYS A 307 15.27 20.25 -59.42
N VAL A 308 15.68 20.43 -58.17
CA VAL A 308 16.05 21.74 -57.63
C VAL A 308 17.49 22.06 -58.05
N LYS A 309 17.68 23.10 -58.86
CA LYS A 309 19.01 23.64 -59.17
C LYS A 309 19.57 24.36 -57.95
N THR A 310 20.74 23.95 -57.48
CA THR A 310 21.50 24.66 -56.44
C THR A 310 22.00 26.00 -57.01
N ARG A 311 21.70 27.09 -56.31
CA ARG A 311 22.36 28.38 -56.50
C ARG A 311 23.58 28.40 -55.58
N ASP A 312 24.77 28.48 -56.17
CA ASP A 312 25.99 28.82 -55.44
C ASP A 312 25.83 30.22 -54.84
N PHE A 313 25.92 30.30 -53.51
CA PHE A 313 26.17 31.56 -52.81
C PHE A 313 27.63 31.52 -52.36
N ARG A 314 28.47 32.23 -53.12
CA ARG A 314 29.85 32.57 -52.77
C ARG A 314 29.88 33.57 -51.63
#